data_AF-A0A953DYK1-F1
#
_entry.id   AF-A0A953DYK1-F1
#
_cell.length_a   1.000
_cell.length_b   1.000
_cell.length_c   1.000
_cell.angle_alpha   90.00
_cell.angle_beta   90.00
_cell.angle_gamma   90.00
#
_symmetry.space_group_name_H-M   'P 1'
#
loop_
_entity.id
_entity.type
_entity.pdbx_description
1 polymer ?
#
loop_
_entity_poly.entity_id
_entity_poly.type
_entity_poly.pdbx_seq_one_letter_code
_entity_poly.pdbx_strand_id
1 'polypeptide(L)'
;RYYKPDYKFWGYVRRPGQPWSTAQLVMLNEKQKLAPDRERLDFGSDNNYEYKLYGYFSGDKVYEPASNSVYPEFVLQGYELISTNPPPIFKSQFRGNADPERLRYVVEKPE
;
A
#
# COMPACT_ATOMS: atom_id res chain seq x y z
N ARG A 1 0.59 -1.93 4.12
CA ARG A 1 1.39 -0.84 3.51
C ARG A 1 2.43 -1.44 2.58
N TYR A 2 2.61 -0.88 1.38
CA TYR A 2 3.69 -1.27 0.47
C TYR A 2 4.42 -0.01 -0.01
N TYR A 3 5.60 0.23 0.55
CA TYR A 3 6.37 1.45 0.29
C TYR A 3 7.48 1.22 -0.74
N LYS A 4 7.62 2.19 -1.64
CA LYS A 4 8.78 2.36 -2.48
C LYS A 4 9.15 3.85 -2.54
N PRO A 5 10.44 4.22 -2.39
CA PRO A 5 10.85 5.63 -2.32
C PRO A 5 10.40 6.49 -3.50
N ASP A 6 10.46 5.94 -4.70
CA ASP A 6 10.22 6.70 -5.93
C ASP A 6 8.73 6.79 -6.31
N TYR A 7 7.87 5.96 -5.72
CA TYR A 7 6.47 5.77 -6.12
C TYR A 7 5.50 6.55 -5.23
N LYS A 8 4.37 6.97 -5.81
CA LYS A 8 3.35 7.74 -5.07
C LYS A 8 2.16 6.93 -4.55
N PHE A 9 2.01 5.68 -4.98
CA PHE A 9 1.01 4.78 -4.41
C PHE A 9 1.28 4.53 -2.92
N TRP A 10 0.24 4.18 -2.18
CA TRP A 10 0.38 3.88 -0.76
C TRP A 10 0.53 2.38 -0.48
N GLY A 11 -0.27 1.53 -1.12
CA GLY A 11 -0.14 0.09 -0.93
C GLY A 11 -1.37 -0.68 -1.33
N TYR A 12 -1.34 -1.98 -1.02
CA TYR A 12 -2.41 -2.90 -1.36
C TYR A 12 -3.58 -2.81 -0.38
N VAL A 13 -4.79 -2.68 -0.92
CA VAL A 13 -6.06 -2.64 -0.18
C VAL A 13 -6.98 -3.73 -0.71
N ARG A 14 -7.59 -4.49 0.20
CA ARG A 14 -8.59 -5.54 -0.08
C ARG A 14 -9.81 -5.33 0.80
N ARG A 15 -10.95 -5.89 0.40
CA ARG A 15 -12.11 -5.93 1.30
C ARG A 15 -11.85 -6.90 2.45
N PRO A 16 -12.46 -6.68 3.63
CA PRO A 16 -12.39 -7.65 4.73
C PRO A 16 -12.77 -9.05 4.27
N GLY A 17 -12.01 -10.06 4.71
CA GLY A 17 -12.23 -11.47 4.36
C GLY A 17 -11.78 -11.90 2.95
N GLN A 18 -11.42 -10.97 2.06
CA GLN A 18 -10.88 -11.34 0.74
C GLN A 18 -9.41 -11.72 0.81
N PRO A 19 -8.91 -12.61 -0.07
CA PRO A 19 -7.49 -12.94 -0.13
C PRO A 19 -6.65 -11.78 -0.69
N TRP A 20 -5.37 -11.74 -0.34
CA TRP A 20 -4.45 -10.69 -0.76
C TRP A 20 -4.25 -10.62 -2.28
N SER A 21 -4.36 -11.74 -3.00
CA SER A 21 -4.36 -11.78 -4.48
C SER A 21 -5.46 -10.95 -5.14
N THR A 22 -6.51 -10.56 -4.42
CA THR A 22 -7.56 -9.65 -4.93
C THR A 22 -7.31 -8.18 -4.58
N ALA A 23 -6.26 -7.89 -3.83
CA ALA A 23 -5.97 -6.53 -3.38
C ALA A 23 -5.58 -5.63 -4.55
N GLN A 24 -6.00 -4.37 -4.46
CA GLN A 24 -5.66 -3.34 -5.44
C GLN A 24 -4.57 -2.44 -4.87
N LEU A 25 -3.59 -2.09 -5.69
CA LEU A 25 -2.61 -1.06 -5.34
C LEU A 25 -3.29 0.30 -5.49
N VAL A 26 -3.35 1.09 -4.42
CA VAL A 26 -4.15 2.33 -4.40
C VAL A 26 -3.32 3.59 -4.24
N MET A 27 -3.86 4.67 -4.78
CA MET A 27 -3.52 6.04 -4.40
C MET A 27 -4.48 6.48 -3.29
N LEU A 28 -3.95 6.96 -2.16
CA LEU A 28 -4.81 7.51 -1.12
C LEU A 28 -5.17 8.96 -1.45
N ASN A 29 -6.46 9.26 -1.34
CA ASN A 29 -6.95 10.62 -1.26
C ASN A 29 -7.01 11.01 0.22
N GLU A 30 -6.09 11.89 0.59
CA GLU A 30 -5.79 12.26 1.97
C GLU A 30 -6.40 13.61 2.37
N LYS A 31 -7.43 14.09 1.64
CA LYS A 31 -8.08 15.38 1.93
C LYS A 31 -8.77 15.42 3.30
N GLN A 32 -9.21 14.27 3.82
CA GLN A 32 -9.89 14.17 5.12
C GLN A 32 -8.97 13.63 6.21
N LYS A 33 -8.16 12.61 5.89
CA LYS A 33 -7.23 11.96 6.81
C LYS A 33 -5.93 11.66 6.07
N LEU A 34 -4.80 12.03 6.68
CA LEU A 34 -3.48 11.70 6.16
C LEU A 34 -3.15 10.22 6.39
N ALA A 35 -2.28 9.66 5.55
CA ALA A 35 -1.73 8.33 5.73
C ALA A 35 -0.85 8.23 7.00
N PRO A 36 -0.71 7.04 7.62
CA PRO A 36 -0.03 6.90 8.91
C PRO A 36 1.42 7.43 8.96
N ASP A 37 2.20 7.18 7.92
CA ASP A 37 3.58 7.66 7.80
C ASP A 37 3.66 9.18 7.60
N ARG A 38 2.74 9.74 6.80
CA ARG A 38 2.67 11.18 6.55
C ARG A 38 2.23 11.98 7.77
N GLU A 39 1.32 11.45 8.60
CA GLU A 39 0.96 12.10 9.88
C GLU A 39 2.15 12.25 10.82
N ARG A 40 3.13 11.34 10.72
CA ARG A 40 4.34 11.34 11.55
C ARG A 40 5.51 12.05 10.90
N LEU A 41 5.37 12.50 9.65
CA LEU A 41 6.45 13.04 8.81
C LEU A 41 7.63 12.06 8.68
N ASP A 42 7.35 10.76 8.72
CA ASP A 42 8.34 9.68 8.68
C ASP A 42 7.99 8.70 7.55
N PHE A 43 8.26 9.14 6.32
CA PHE A 43 7.79 8.50 5.10
C PHE A 43 8.29 7.06 4.94
N GLY A 44 7.35 6.12 4.82
CA GLY A 44 7.66 4.70 4.67
C GLY A 44 8.10 3.97 5.94
N SER A 45 8.10 4.63 7.09
CA SER A 45 8.39 4.01 8.41
C SER A 45 7.45 2.85 8.74
N ASP A 46 6.25 2.86 8.16
CA ASP A 46 5.23 1.83 8.30
C ASP A 46 5.26 0.78 7.18
N ASN A 47 6.35 0.69 6.41
CA ASN A 47 6.47 -0.34 5.38
C ASN A 47 6.30 -1.75 5.99
N ASN A 48 5.57 -2.62 5.28
CA ASN A 48 5.19 -3.95 5.75
C ASN A 48 4.24 -3.98 6.98
N TYR A 49 3.58 -2.87 7.34
CA TYR A 49 2.53 -2.91 8.37
C TYR A 49 1.16 -3.26 7.76
N GLU A 50 0.29 -3.86 8.56
CA GLU A 50 -1.11 -4.11 8.22
C GLU A 50 -2.03 -3.13 8.96
N TYR A 51 -2.95 -2.53 8.21
CA TYR A 51 -3.94 -1.58 8.70
C TYR A 51 -5.33 -2.00 8.26
N LYS A 52 -6.33 -1.76 9.11
CA LYS A 52 -7.73 -1.66 8.70
C LYS A 52 -7.99 -0.21 8.32
N LEU A 53 -8.40 0.02 7.08
CA LEU A 53 -8.74 1.36 6.58
C LEU A 53 -10.25 1.59 6.65
N TYR A 54 -10.63 2.80 7.00
CA TYR A 54 -11.99 3.31 6.89
C TYR A 54 -12.04 4.31 5.74
N GLY A 55 -12.96 4.10 4.81
CA GLY A 55 -13.04 4.89 3.58
C GLY A 55 -13.74 4.15 2.45
N TYR A 56 -13.58 4.65 1.23
CA TYR A 56 -14.20 4.09 0.04
C TYR A 56 -13.39 4.40 -1.21
N PHE A 57 -13.59 3.59 -2.26
CA PHE A 57 -13.06 3.91 -3.59
C PHE A 57 -13.94 5.00 -4.21
N SER A 58 -13.35 6.11 -4.66
CA SER A 58 -14.11 7.21 -5.26
C SER A 58 -14.69 6.86 -6.64
N GLY A 59 -14.10 5.86 -7.32
CA GLY A 59 -14.37 5.55 -8.72
C GLY A 59 -13.40 6.22 -9.68
N ASP A 60 -12.66 7.22 -9.21
CA ASP A 60 -11.61 7.90 -9.97
C ASP A 60 -10.33 7.07 -10.02
N LYS A 61 -9.44 7.49 -10.93
CA LYS A 61 -8.11 6.91 -11.09
C LYS A 61 -7.06 8.00 -11.15
N VAL A 62 -5.88 7.70 -10.64
CA VAL A 62 -4.78 8.66 -10.51
C VAL A 62 -3.56 8.11 -11.23
N TYR A 63 -2.93 8.96 -12.04
CA TYR A 63 -1.68 8.66 -12.73
C TYR A 63 -0.50 8.71 -11.75
N GLU A 64 0.37 7.72 -11.83
CA GLU A 64 1.58 7.60 -11.03
C GLU A 64 2.80 7.55 -11.96
N PRO A 65 3.70 8.55 -11.87
CA PRO A 65 4.76 8.74 -12.86
C PRO A 65 5.90 7.71 -12.76
N ALA A 66 6.23 7.19 -11.58
CA ALA A 66 7.37 6.28 -11.43
C ALA A 66 7.13 4.91 -12.10
N SER A 67 5.89 4.44 -12.07
CA SER A 67 5.41 3.22 -12.75
C SER A 67 4.83 3.49 -14.14
N ASN A 68 4.65 4.76 -14.52
CA ASN A 68 3.87 5.17 -15.68
C ASN A 68 2.51 4.44 -15.78
N SER A 69 1.84 4.27 -14.63
CA SER A 69 0.60 3.49 -14.51
C SER A 69 -0.51 4.31 -13.87
N VAL A 70 -1.73 3.79 -13.94
CA VAL A 70 -2.93 4.42 -13.40
C VAL A 70 -3.54 3.53 -12.33
N TYR A 71 -3.73 4.07 -11.13
CA TYR A 71 -4.21 3.33 -9.95
C TYR A 71 -5.57 3.85 -9.47
N PRO A 72 -6.43 2.99 -8.90
CA PRO A 72 -7.67 3.43 -8.28
C PRO A 72 -7.39 4.36 -7.09
N GLU A 73 -8.23 5.37 -6.93
CA GLU A 73 -8.20 6.27 -5.78
C GLU A 73 -9.05 5.72 -4.62
N PHE A 74 -8.48 5.73 -3.41
CA PHE A 74 -9.19 5.39 -2.18
C PHE A 74 -9.23 6.60 -1.25
N VAL A 75 -10.44 7.08 -0.93
CA VAL A 75 -10.66 8.19 0.00
C VAL A 75 -10.47 7.70 1.42
N LEU A 76 -9.42 8.16 2.08
CA LEU A 76 -9.09 7.77 3.45
C LEU A 76 -9.87 8.64 4.45
N GLN A 77 -10.57 8.00 5.37
CA GLN A 77 -11.33 8.66 6.44
C GLN A 77 -10.81 8.29 7.84
N GLY A 78 -10.12 7.16 7.96
CA GLY A 78 -9.53 6.69 9.20
C GLY A 78 -8.77 5.39 9.00
N TYR A 79 -8.04 4.97 10.03
CA TYR A 79 -7.37 3.67 10.04
C TYR A 79 -7.11 3.19 11.46
N GLU A 80 -6.93 1.87 11.59
CA GLU A 80 -6.48 1.17 12.79
C GLU A 80 -5.27 0.31 12.43
N LEU A 81 -4.22 0.37 13.25
CA LEU A 81 -3.08 -0.54 13.13
C LEU A 81 -3.51 -1.94 13.57
N ILE A 82 -3.31 -2.93 12.70
CA ILE A 82 -3.60 -4.34 12.98
C ILE A 82 -2.33 -5.08 13.39
N SER A 83 -1.25 -4.90 12.64
CA SER A 83 0.01 -5.58 12.92
C SER A 83 1.20 -4.81 12.37
N THR A 84 2.30 -4.78 13.12
CA THR A 84 3.61 -4.32 12.66
C THR A 84 4.47 -5.45 12.08
N ASN A 85 3.97 -6.70 12.15
CA ASN A 85 4.61 -7.90 11.62
C ASN A 85 3.56 -8.86 11.04
N PRO A 86 2.86 -8.48 9.96
CA PRO A 86 1.88 -9.34 9.31
C PRO A 86 2.56 -10.49 8.55
N PRO A 87 1.82 -11.57 8.25
CA PRO A 87 2.31 -12.64 7.40
C PRO A 87 2.76 -12.13 6.02
N PRO A 88 3.75 -12.80 5.39
CA PRO A 88 4.13 -12.54 4.01
C PRO A 88 2.95 -12.57 3.04
N ILE A 89 2.95 -11.66 2.07
CA ILE A 89 1.96 -11.61 0.99
C ILE A 89 2.60 -11.63 -0.40
N PHE A 90 3.93 -11.46 -0.49
CA PHE A 90 4.66 -11.46 -1.76
C PHE A 90 5.53 -12.70 -1.93
N LYS A 91 5.69 -13.12 -3.18
CA LYS A 91 6.59 -14.23 -3.56
C LYS A 91 8.02 -14.06 -3.06
N SER A 92 8.56 -12.84 -3.11
CA SER A 92 9.89 -12.53 -2.61
C SER A 92 10.01 -12.82 -1.11
N GLN A 93 8.98 -12.46 -0.32
CA GLN A 93 8.92 -12.68 1.11
C GLN A 93 8.80 -14.18 1.43
N PHE A 94 7.93 -14.92 0.73
CA PHE A 94 7.80 -16.38 0.92
C PHE A 94 9.11 -17.13 0.65
N ARG A 95 9.92 -16.63 -0.30
CA ARG A 95 11.22 -17.23 -0.67
C ARG A 95 12.40 -16.74 0.16
N GLY A 96 12.19 -15.80 1.09
CA GLY A 96 13.28 -15.18 1.86
C GLY A 96 14.21 -14.29 1.03
N ASN A 97 13.77 -13.83 -0.14
CA ASN A 97 14.56 -13.03 -1.09
C ASN A 97 14.03 -11.60 -1.25
N ALA A 98 13.38 -11.05 -0.21
CA ALA A 98 12.85 -9.68 -0.18
C ALA A 98 13.96 -8.64 0.02
N ASP A 99 14.91 -8.59 -0.91
CA ASP A 99 16.00 -7.60 -0.92
C ASP A 99 15.48 -6.23 -1.44
N PRO A 100 15.49 -5.18 -0.60
CA PRO A 100 14.98 -3.86 -0.98
C PRO A 100 15.66 -3.24 -2.20
N GLU A 101 16.97 -3.45 -2.39
CA GLU A 101 17.72 -2.87 -3.51
C GLU A 101 17.35 -3.55 -4.82
N ARG A 102 17.26 -4.89 -4.81
CA ARG A 102 16.82 -5.66 -5.98
C ARG A 102 15.38 -5.37 -6.35
N LEU A 103 14.53 -5.17 -5.36
CA LEU A 103 13.12 -4.94 -5.57
C LEU A 103 12.78 -3.47 -5.78
N ARG A 104 13.73 -2.54 -5.68
CA ARG A 104 13.47 -1.09 -5.69
C ARG A 104 12.50 -0.65 -6.78
N TYR A 105 12.66 -1.15 -8.01
CA TYR A 105 11.83 -0.79 -9.17
C TYR A 105 10.81 -1.88 -9.58
N VAL A 106 10.71 -2.97 -8.82
CA VAL A 106 9.78 -4.07 -9.07
C VAL A 106 8.55 -3.92 -8.19
N VAL A 107 7.40 -3.69 -8.81
CA VAL A 107 6.10 -3.67 -8.12
C VAL A 107 5.54 -5.10 -8.10
N GLU A 108 5.64 -5.75 -6.95
CA GLU A 108 5.15 -7.12 -6.77
C GLU A 108 3.64 -7.15 -6.53
N LYS A 109 2.95 -8.13 -7.12
CA LYS A 109 1.54 -8.40 -6.79
C LYS A 109 1.46 -9.39 -5.61
N PRO A 110 0.52 -9.20 -4.68
CA PRO A 110 0.31 -10.17 -3.63
C PRO A 110 -0.22 -11.51 -4.17
N GLU A 111 0.09 -12.62 -3.48
CA GLU A 111 -0.40 -13.98 -3.75
C GLU A 111 -1.56 -14.37 -2.80
#